data_AF-A0AAJ1WQP9-F1
#
_entry.id   AF-A0AAJ1WQP9-F1
#
_cell.length_a   1.000
_cell.length_b   1.000
_cell.length_c   1.000
_cell.angle_alpha   90.00
_cell.angle_beta   90.00
_cell.angle_gamma   90.00
#
_symmetry.space_group_name_H-M   'P 1'
#
loop_
_entity.id
_entity.type
_entity.pdbx_description
1 polymer ?
#
loop_
_entity_poly.entity_id
_entity_poly.type
_entity_poly.pdbx_seq_one_letter_code
_entity_poly.pdbx_strand_id
1 'polypeptide(L)'
;MTARFENGMAQWEHDVDNIHWKSILHEIDEALADNLAAEIGFSSFERLEQASELVAGEYYICHLSDGRWAWWNVETYVSEDPLFFQSKTELIRYIEQFLRLDSNQLKRLDEGLDQAVQMKRCLYCEYEYDLQDADHWDIEQEQYCSTTCATSSVLEEMKDGL
;
A
#
# COMPACT_ATOMS: atom_id res chain seq x y z
N MET A 1 52.56 -28.79 14.50
CA MET A 1 51.98 -28.19 13.28
C MET A 1 50.48 -28.05 13.52
N THR A 2 50.06 -26.91 14.05
CA THR A 2 48.66 -26.60 14.33
C THR A 2 48.55 -25.08 14.29
N ALA A 3 48.42 -24.52 13.09
CA ALA A 3 48.31 -23.08 12.87
C ALA A 3 47.63 -22.81 11.52
N ARG A 4 46.45 -23.43 11.29
CA ARG A 4 45.71 -23.22 10.03
C ARG A 4 44.19 -23.20 10.14
N PHE A 5 43.60 -23.34 11.33
CA PHE A 5 42.14 -23.33 11.50
C PHE A 5 41.59 -22.14 12.30
N GLU A 6 42.44 -21.36 12.99
CA GLU A 6 41.98 -20.20 13.79
C GLU A 6 41.70 -18.94 12.95
N ASN A 7 42.32 -18.81 11.77
CA ASN A 7 42.10 -17.64 10.90
C ASN A 7 40.78 -17.66 10.12
N GLY A 8 40.09 -18.81 10.06
CA GLY A 8 38.81 -18.92 9.37
C GLY A 8 37.66 -18.35 10.20
N MET A 9 37.52 -18.79 11.45
CA MET A 9 36.42 -18.34 12.32
C MET A 9 36.52 -16.84 12.67
N ALA A 10 37.74 -16.33 12.90
CA ALA A 10 37.94 -14.91 13.17
C ALA A 10 37.60 -14.01 11.97
N GLN A 11 37.80 -14.51 10.74
CA GLN A 11 37.40 -13.80 9.52
C GLN A 11 35.87 -13.80 9.36
N TRP A 12 35.21 -14.93 9.67
CA TRP A 12 33.74 -15.03 9.62
C TRP A 12 33.04 -14.15 10.66
N GLU A 13 33.53 -14.08 11.91
CA GLU A 13 33.00 -13.15 12.92
C GLU A 13 33.15 -11.69 12.47
N HIS A 14 34.30 -11.34 11.90
CA HIS A 14 34.56 -9.99 11.43
C HIS A 14 33.74 -9.61 10.18
N ASP A 15 33.44 -10.59 9.31
CA ASP A 15 32.62 -10.40 8.12
C ASP A 15 31.12 -10.26 8.47
N VAL A 16 30.65 -10.94 9.53
CA VAL A 16 29.27 -10.81 10.07
C VAL A 16 29.06 -9.48 10.81
N ASP A 17 30.07 -9.00 11.53
CA ASP A 17 30.04 -7.69 12.20
C ASP A 17 30.10 -6.50 11.23
N ASN A 18 30.65 -6.71 10.02
CA ASN A 18 30.66 -5.73 8.94
C ASN A 18 29.35 -5.67 8.15
N ILE A 19 28.39 -6.54 8.44
CA ILE A 19 27.05 -6.43 7.89
C ILE A 19 26.38 -5.24 8.57
N HIS A 20 26.06 -4.21 7.78
CA HIS A 20 25.26 -3.08 8.23
C HIS A 20 23.81 -3.52 8.47
N TRP A 21 23.57 -4.26 9.56
CA TRP A 21 22.28 -4.82 9.92
C TRP A 21 21.18 -3.77 9.95
N LYS A 22 21.50 -2.52 10.32
CA LYS A 22 20.55 -1.40 10.28
C LYS A 22 20.11 -1.00 8.87
N SER A 23 21.01 -1.07 7.87
CA SER A 23 20.67 -0.81 6.46
C SER A 23 19.76 -1.91 5.93
N ILE A 24 20.14 -3.16 6.19
CA ILE A 24 19.37 -4.33 5.77
C ILE A 24 17.98 -4.35 6.43
N LEU A 25 17.87 -4.01 7.72
CA LEU A 25 16.57 -3.92 8.39
C LEU A 25 15.69 -2.83 7.78
N HIS A 26 16.26 -1.65 7.49
CA HIS A 26 15.50 -0.57 6.86
C HIS A 26 15.04 -0.93 5.43
N GLU A 27 15.90 -1.56 4.64
CA GLU A 27 15.57 -2.05 3.30
C GLU A 27 14.49 -3.15 3.34
N ILE A 28 14.49 -3.99 4.38
CA ILE A 28 13.45 -5.00 4.60
C ILE A 28 12.12 -4.34 4.98
N ASP A 29 12.15 -3.33 5.85
CA ASP A 29 10.95 -2.59 6.26
C ASP A 29 10.31 -1.84 5.07
N GLU A 30 11.12 -1.20 4.22
CA GLU A 30 10.65 -0.55 2.98
C GLU A 30 10.08 -1.58 1.99
N ALA A 31 10.78 -2.68 1.75
CA ALA A 31 10.30 -3.73 0.86
C ALA A 31 9.00 -4.37 1.36
N LEU A 32 8.83 -4.51 2.68
CA LEU A 32 7.60 -5.01 3.27
C LEU A 32 6.44 -4.02 3.04
N ALA A 33 6.67 -2.74 3.23
CA ALA A 33 5.69 -1.69 3.00
C ALA A 33 5.27 -1.61 1.52
N ASP A 34 6.22 -1.74 0.59
CA ASP A 34 5.91 -1.79 -0.85
C ASP A 34 5.16 -3.07 -1.25
N ASN A 35 5.43 -4.20 -0.60
CA ASN A 35 4.64 -5.42 -0.82
C ASN A 35 3.19 -5.25 -0.36
N LEU A 36 2.96 -4.60 0.79
CA LEU A 36 1.62 -4.25 1.27
C LEU A 36 0.88 -3.37 0.26
N ALA A 37 1.56 -2.35 -0.26
CA ALA A 37 1.01 -1.47 -1.29
C ALA A 37 0.63 -2.26 -2.55
N ALA A 38 1.53 -3.10 -3.04
CA ALA A 38 1.29 -3.92 -4.22
C ALA A 38 0.13 -4.91 -4.03
N GLU A 39 -0.01 -5.50 -2.83
CA GLU A 39 -1.11 -6.41 -2.51
C GLU A 39 -2.47 -5.71 -2.52
N ILE A 40 -2.54 -4.48 -2.00
CA ILE A 40 -3.78 -3.69 -2.02
C ILE A 40 -4.07 -3.14 -3.42
N GLY A 41 -3.04 -2.89 -4.22
CA GLY A 41 -3.16 -2.46 -5.61
C GLY A 41 -2.57 -1.08 -5.91
N PHE A 42 -1.65 -0.58 -5.08
CA PHE A 42 -0.95 0.69 -5.27
C PHE A 42 0.47 0.49 -5.81
N SER A 43 0.99 1.50 -6.49
CA SER A 43 2.33 1.45 -7.10
C SER A 43 3.48 1.60 -6.10
N SER A 44 3.21 2.16 -4.92
CA SER A 44 4.19 2.37 -3.86
C SER A 44 3.48 2.55 -2.51
N PHE A 45 4.22 2.35 -1.41
CA PHE A 45 3.69 2.60 -0.08
C PHE A 45 3.24 4.05 0.14
N GLU A 46 4.01 5.03 -0.35
CA GLU A 46 3.64 6.45 -0.27
C GLU A 46 2.25 6.73 -0.89
N ARG A 47 1.94 6.09 -2.03
CA ARG A 47 0.63 6.24 -2.69
C ARG A 47 -0.49 5.59 -1.91
N LEU A 48 -0.24 4.42 -1.32
CA LEU A 48 -1.19 3.78 -0.42
C LEU A 48 -1.48 4.66 0.81
N GLU A 49 -0.44 5.22 1.43
CA GLU A 49 -0.56 6.08 2.60
C GLU A 49 -1.35 7.36 2.29
N GLN A 50 -1.05 8.03 1.16
CA GLN A 50 -1.77 9.23 0.70
C GLN A 50 -3.26 8.96 0.43
N ALA A 51 -3.58 7.79 -0.14
CA ALA A 51 -4.95 7.40 -0.46
C ALA A 51 -5.75 6.88 0.74
N SER A 52 -5.11 6.72 1.90
CA SER A 52 -5.72 6.07 3.05
C SER A 52 -6.01 7.03 4.20
N GLU A 53 -7.10 6.76 4.91
CA GLU A 53 -7.52 7.49 6.09
C GLU A 53 -7.16 6.72 7.36
N LEU A 54 -6.59 7.42 8.34
CA LEU A 54 -6.26 6.81 9.64
C LEU A 54 -7.53 6.67 10.49
N VAL A 55 -7.79 5.46 10.99
CA VAL A 55 -8.95 5.18 11.85
C VAL A 55 -8.57 5.21 13.33
N ALA A 56 -7.62 4.35 13.74
CA ALA A 56 -7.19 4.25 15.13
C ALA A 56 -5.83 3.54 15.27
N GLY A 57 -4.97 4.08 16.16
CA GLY A 57 -3.60 3.58 16.29
C GLY A 57 -2.85 3.83 14.99
N GLU A 58 -2.52 2.74 14.30
CA GLU A 58 -1.88 2.72 12.96
C GLU A 58 -2.70 1.88 11.96
N TYR A 59 -4.01 1.72 12.20
CA TYR A 59 -4.91 1.09 11.24
C TYR A 59 -5.52 2.11 10.29
N TYR A 60 -5.36 1.84 9.02
CA TYR A 60 -5.76 2.68 7.90
C TYR A 60 -6.86 2.00 7.09
N ILE A 61 -7.61 2.82 6.35
CA ILE A 61 -8.62 2.38 5.40
C ILE A 61 -8.48 3.10 4.07
N CYS A 62 -8.82 2.42 2.97
CA CYS A 62 -9.01 3.09 1.68
C CYS A 62 -10.19 2.45 0.91
N HIS A 63 -10.85 3.26 0.08
CA HIS A 63 -11.97 2.84 -0.75
C HIS A 63 -11.50 2.60 -2.18
N LEU A 64 -11.48 1.34 -2.61
CA LEU A 64 -10.85 0.90 -3.86
C LEU A 64 -11.74 1.16 -5.08
N SER A 65 -11.12 1.17 -6.26
CA SER A 65 -11.79 1.35 -7.55
C SER A 65 -12.93 0.38 -7.84
N ASP A 66 -12.85 -0.85 -7.31
CA ASP A 66 -13.88 -1.88 -7.46
C ASP A 66 -15.03 -1.77 -6.44
N GLY A 67 -14.98 -0.76 -5.56
CA GLY A 67 -15.99 -0.47 -4.56
C GLY A 67 -15.76 -1.17 -3.22
N ARG A 68 -14.75 -2.03 -3.10
CA ARG A 68 -14.37 -2.66 -1.83
C ARG A 68 -13.60 -1.69 -0.94
N TRP A 69 -13.59 -1.99 0.35
CA TRP A 69 -12.79 -1.28 1.33
C TRP A 69 -11.62 -2.16 1.76
N ALA A 70 -10.42 -1.58 1.79
CA ALA A 70 -9.26 -2.22 2.39
C ALA A 70 -9.06 -1.69 3.83
N TRP A 71 -8.70 -2.58 4.74
CA TRP A 71 -8.29 -2.30 6.11
C TRP A 71 -6.90 -2.88 6.32
N TRP A 72 -5.95 -2.06 6.73
CA TRP A 72 -4.55 -2.44 6.75
C TRP A 72 -3.76 -1.73 7.85
N ASN A 73 -2.62 -2.30 8.20
CA ASN A 73 -1.65 -1.73 9.15
C ASN A 73 -0.26 -2.25 8.80
N VAL A 74 0.68 -1.32 8.56
CA VAL A 74 2.05 -1.66 8.13
C VAL A 74 2.84 -2.37 9.24
N GLU A 75 2.60 -2.05 10.52
CA GLU A 75 3.29 -2.65 11.64
C GLU A 75 2.87 -4.11 11.87
N THR A 76 1.61 -4.46 11.58
CA THR A 76 1.10 -5.83 11.76
C THR A 76 1.19 -6.69 10.51
N TYR A 77 1.52 -6.10 9.34
CA TYR A 77 1.51 -6.79 8.04
C TYR A 77 2.43 -8.02 7.96
N VAL A 78 3.51 -8.06 8.76
CA VAL A 78 4.38 -9.25 8.86
C VAL A 78 3.59 -10.50 9.31
N SER A 79 2.48 -10.31 10.00
CA SER A 79 1.68 -11.39 10.60
C SER A 79 0.20 -11.37 10.22
N GLU A 80 -0.30 -10.28 9.65
CA GLU A 80 -1.71 -10.06 9.34
C GLU A 80 -1.86 -9.47 7.93
N ASP A 81 -2.49 -10.20 7.03
CA ASP A 81 -2.80 -9.69 5.68
C ASP A 81 -3.84 -8.55 5.74
N PRO A 82 -3.83 -7.62 4.76
CA PRO A 82 -4.90 -6.64 4.62
C PRO A 82 -6.27 -7.33 4.44
N LEU A 83 -7.29 -6.73 5.05
CA LEU A 83 -8.66 -7.24 4.97
C LEU A 83 -9.48 -6.45 3.97
N PHE A 84 -10.31 -7.15 3.21
CA PHE A 84 -11.15 -6.56 2.18
C PHE A 84 -12.63 -6.77 2.48
N PHE A 85 -13.41 -5.69 2.41
CA PHE A 85 -14.84 -5.69 2.71
C PHE A 85 -15.64 -5.24 1.49
N GLN A 86 -16.75 -5.92 1.20
CA GLN A 86 -17.56 -5.65 0.01
C GLN A 86 -18.46 -4.43 0.17
N SER A 87 -18.65 -3.95 1.40
CA SER A 87 -19.52 -2.83 1.68
C SER A 87 -19.08 -2.07 2.92
N LYS A 88 -19.45 -0.79 2.97
CA LYS A 88 -19.25 0.09 4.14
C LYS A 88 -19.86 -0.54 5.41
N THR A 89 -21.03 -1.16 5.31
CA THR A 89 -21.71 -1.79 6.46
C THR A 89 -20.91 -2.97 7.03
N GLU A 90 -20.30 -3.78 6.18
CA GLU A 90 -19.46 -4.90 6.60
C GLU A 90 -18.21 -4.40 7.31
N LEU A 91 -17.54 -3.40 6.73
CA LEU A 91 -16.37 -2.73 7.32
C LEU A 91 -16.71 -2.13 8.70
N ILE A 92 -17.77 -1.34 8.80
CA ILE A 92 -18.19 -0.70 10.07
C ILE A 92 -18.42 -1.74 11.15
N ARG A 93 -19.13 -2.84 10.83
CA ARG A 93 -19.40 -3.91 11.79
C ARG A 93 -18.11 -4.59 12.25
N TYR A 94 -17.14 -4.79 11.36
CA TYR A 94 -15.84 -5.33 11.72
C TYR A 94 -15.10 -4.38 12.67
N ILE A 95 -14.97 -3.10 12.31
CA ILE A 95 -14.26 -2.10 13.11
C ILE A 95 -14.92 -1.91 14.49
N GLU A 96 -16.26 -1.88 14.55
CA GLU A 96 -17.02 -1.82 15.81
C GLU A 96 -16.62 -2.96 16.75
N GLN A 97 -16.55 -4.19 16.23
CA GLN A 97 -16.19 -5.37 17.03
C GLN A 97 -14.71 -5.39 17.40
N PHE A 98 -13.84 -5.01 16.47
CA PHE A 98 -12.40 -5.01 16.63
C PHE A 98 -11.95 -3.99 17.67
N LEU A 99 -12.41 -2.74 17.55
CA LEU A 99 -12.04 -1.63 18.45
C LEU A 99 -12.98 -1.48 19.65
N ARG A 100 -14.10 -2.20 19.68
CA ARG A 100 -15.15 -2.09 20.71
C ARG A 100 -15.68 -0.65 20.82
N LEU A 101 -16.06 -0.08 19.68
CA LEU A 101 -16.50 1.31 19.58
C LEU A 101 -17.82 1.56 20.32
N ASP A 102 -17.95 2.73 20.95
CA ASP A 102 -19.22 3.22 21.45
C ASP A 102 -20.08 3.87 20.34
N SER A 103 -21.32 4.23 20.66
CA SER A 103 -22.27 4.78 19.68
C SER A 103 -21.82 6.11 19.05
N ASN A 104 -21.07 6.94 19.78
CA ASN A 104 -20.57 8.21 19.27
C ASN A 104 -19.37 7.98 18.35
N GLN A 105 -18.48 7.05 18.73
CA GLN A 105 -17.35 6.65 17.90
C GLN A 105 -17.82 5.99 16.60
N LEU A 106 -18.83 5.12 16.67
CA LEU A 106 -19.43 4.48 15.51
C LEU A 106 -20.02 5.50 14.54
N LYS A 107 -20.72 6.51 15.06
CA LYS A 107 -21.27 7.59 14.24
C LYS A 107 -20.16 8.41 13.55
N ARG A 108 -19.09 8.73 14.27
CA ARG A 108 -17.94 9.44 13.68
C ARG A 108 -17.23 8.62 12.61
N LEU A 109 -17.11 7.30 12.81
CA LEU A 109 -16.58 6.39 11.81
C LEU A 109 -17.44 6.41 10.55
N ASP A 110 -18.76 6.27 10.68
CA ASP A 110 -19.69 6.30 9.55
C ASP A 110 -19.62 7.63 8.78
N GLU A 111 -19.60 8.77 9.49
CA GLU A 111 -19.45 10.09 8.89
C GLU A 111 -18.09 10.31 8.21
N GLY A 112 -17.02 9.71 8.72
CA GLY A 112 -15.70 9.73 8.10
C GLY A 112 -15.65 8.88 6.83
N LEU A 113 -16.23 7.67 6.88
CA LEU A 113 -16.32 6.78 5.73
C LEU A 113 -17.16 7.38 4.58
N ASP A 114 -18.18 8.18 4.88
CA ASP A 114 -18.96 8.88 3.86
C ASP A 114 -18.17 9.98 3.12
N GLN A 115 -17.03 10.40 3.66
CA GLN A 115 -16.15 11.40 3.05
C GLN A 115 -14.96 10.79 2.33
N ALA A 116 -14.70 9.50 2.50
CA ALA A 116 -13.55 8.85 1.86
C ALA A 116 -13.75 8.84 0.34
N VAL A 117 -12.70 9.24 -0.38
CA VAL A 117 -12.71 9.26 -1.84
C VAL A 117 -12.55 7.84 -2.35
N GLN A 118 -13.42 7.43 -3.27
CA GLN A 118 -13.24 6.18 -3.98
C GLN A 118 -12.13 6.35 -5.02
N MET A 119 -11.12 5.48 -4.95
CA MET A 119 -10.02 5.44 -5.91
C MET A 119 -10.51 5.08 -7.32
N LYS A 120 -9.64 5.29 -8.31
CA LYS A 120 -9.79 4.79 -9.67
C LYS A 120 -8.67 3.83 -10.01
N ARG A 121 -8.92 2.93 -10.96
CA ARG A 121 -7.91 2.03 -11.52
C ARG A 121 -7.38 2.57 -12.84
N CYS A 122 -6.06 2.67 -12.96
CA CYS A 122 -5.41 3.09 -14.20
C CYS A 122 -5.60 2.03 -15.28
N LEU A 123 -6.04 2.41 -16.48
CA LEU A 123 -6.23 1.45 -17.58
C LEU A 123 -4.92 0.88 -18.15
N TYR A 124 -3.79 1.53 -17.91
CA TYR A 124 -2.49 1.08 -18.41
C TYR A 124 -1.71 0.24 -17.38
N CYS A 125 -1.43 0.79 -16.21
CA CYS A 125 -0.63 0.12 -15.18
C CYS A 125 -1.47 -0.65 -14.16
N GLU A 126 -2.79 -0.57 -14.24
CA GLU A 126 -3.74 -1.25 -13.36
C GLU A 126 -3.68 -0.91 -11.87
N TYR A 127 -2.85 0.05 -11.46
CA TYR A 127 -2.80 0.53 -10.08
C TYR A 127 -3.95 1.47 -9.71
N GLU A 128 -4.29 1.46 -8.42
CA GLU A 128 -5.19 2.39 -7.75
C GLU A 128 -4.56 3.81 -7.70
N TYR A 129 -5.39 4.84 -7.90
CA TYR A 129 -4.99 6.24 -7.78
C TYR A 129 -6.18 7.15 -7.42
N ASP A 130 -5.90 8.26 -6.75
CA ASP A 130 -6.88 9.34 -6.52
C ASP A 130 -6.86 10.31 -7.72
N LEU A 131 -8.04 10.72 -8.19
CA LEU A 131 -8.20 11.78 -9.18
C LEU A 131 -7.77 13.16 -8.67
N GLN A 132 -7.90 13.41 -7.37
CA GLN A 132 -7.56 14.70 -6.79
C GLN A 132 -6.04 14.93 -6.74
N ASP A 133 -5.27 13.84 -6.75
CA ASP A 133 -3.81 13.83 -6.86
C ASP A 133 -3.30 13.87 -8.30
N ALA A 134 -4.18 13.66 -9.29
CA ALA A 134 -3.82 13.77 -10.70
C ALA A 134 -3.66 15.25 -11.05
N ASP A 135 -2.42 15.76 -10.92
CA ASP A 135 -1.98 17.11 -11.29
C ASP A 135 -2.73 17.64 -12.52
N HIS A 136 -3.78 18.44 -12.29
CA HIS A 136 -4.53 19.27 -13.23
C HIS A 136 -4.50 18.82 -14.70
N TRP A 137 -4.80 17.55 -14.93
CA TRP A 137 -4.80 16.97 -16.26
C TRP A 137 -6.19 17.13 -16.90
N ASP A 138 -6.24 17.33 -18.22
CA ASP A 138 -7.50 17.48 -18.95
C ASP A 138 -8.48 16.35 -18.60
N ILE A 139 -9.72 16.73 -18.28
CA ILE A 139 -10.84 15.86 -17.84
C ILE A 139 -11.06 14.66 -18.78
N GLU A 140 -10.62 14.74 -20.04
CA GLU A 140 -10.72 13.64 -21.00
C GLU A 140 -9.77 12.46 -20.74
N GLN A 141 -8.74 12.57 -19.89
CA GLN A 141 -7.85 11.44 -19.53
C GLN A 141 -7.95 10.99 -18.07
N GLU A 142 -9.11 11.13 -17.45
CA GLU A 142 -9.47 10.59 -16.12
C GLU A 142 -9.40 9.03 -16.00
N GLN A 143 -8.77 8.36 -16.96
CA GLN A 143 -8.63 6.90 -17.04
C GLN A 143 -7.20 6.43 -16.70
N TYR A 144 -6.24 7.35 -16.59
CA TYR A 144 -4.84 7.04 -16.36
C TYR A 144 -4.30 7.83 -15.16
N CYS A 145 -3.43 7.19 -14.38
CA CYS A 145 -2.80 7.83 -13.22
C CYS A 145 -1.70 8.86 -13.59
N SER A 146 -1.29 8.92 -14.86
CA SER A 146 -0.27 9.86 -15.34
C SER A 146 -0.28 10.00 -16.86
N THR A 147 0.29 11.11 -17.36
CA THR A 147 0.56 11.34 -18.78
C THR A 147 1.38 10.22 -19.41
N THR A 148 2.33 9.68 -18.67
CA THR A 148 3.19 8.60 -19.12
C THR A 148 2.33 7.36 -19.41
N CYS A 149 1.43 6.99 -18.50
CA CYS A 149 0.50 5.88 -18.71
C CYS A 149 -0.43 6.12 -19.90
N ALA A 150 -0.99 7.32 -20.04
CA ALA A 150 -1.85 7.67 -21.18
C ALA A 150 -1.10 7.59 -22.51
N THR A 151 0.12 8.14 -22.58
CA THR A 151 0.95 8.13 -23.80
C THR A 151 1.39 6.72 -24.17
N SER A 152 1.80 5.91 -23.19
CA SER A 152 2.21 4.51 -23.42
C SER A 152 1.05 3.66 -23.94
N SER A 153 -0.16 3.82 -23.40
CA SER A 153 -1.35 3.13 -23.88
C SER A 153 -1.58 3.38 -25.37
N VAL A 154 -1.50 4.65 -25.82
CA VAL A 154 -1.67 5.01 -27.24
C VAL A 154 -0.56 4.42 -28.12
N LEU A 155 0.69 4.46 -27.66
CA LEU A 155 1.83 3.92 -28.43
C LEU A 155 1.74 2.40 -28.61
N GLU A 156 1.26 1.67 -27.60
CA GLU A 156 1.05 0.23 -27.68
C GLU A 156 -0.12 -0.12 -28.61
N GLU A 157 -1.24 0.58 -28.52
CA GLU A 157 -2.37 0.40 -29.45
C GLU A 157 -1.97 0.62 -30.91
N MET A 158 -1.13 1.63 -31.18
CA MET A 158 -0.60 1.90 -32.52
C MET A 158 0.37 0.82 -33.02
N LYS A 159 1.09 0.16 -32.12
CA LYS A 159 2.03 -0.92 -32.45
C LYS A 159 1.30 -2.22 -32.75
N ASP A 160 0.24 -2.52 -32.00
CA ASP A 160 -0.55 -3.74 -32.15
C ASP A 160 -1.57 -3.64 -33.32
N GLY A 161 -1.85 -2.43 -33.80
CA GLY A 161 -2.64 -2.16 -35.00
C GLY A 161 -1.89 -2.26 -36.34
N LEU A 162 -0.61 -2.63 -36.33
CA LEU A 162 0.27 -2.86 -37.50
C LEU A 162 0.59 -4.35 -37.68
#